data_AF-A0A6A7LBM2-F1
#
_entry.id   AF-A0A6A7LBM2-F1
#
_cell.length_a   1.000
_cell.length_b   1.000
_cell.length_c   1.000
_cell.angle_alpha   90.00
_cell.angle_beta   90.00
_cell.angle_gamma   90.00
#
_symmetry.space_group_name_H-M   'P 1'
#
loop_
_entity.id
_entity.type
_entity.pdbx_description
1 polymer ?
#
loop_
_entity_poly.entity_id
_entity_poly.type
_entity_poly.pdbx_seq_one_letter_code
_entity_poly.pdbx_strand_id
1 'polypeptide(L)' 'MNITLSVDDRLVEEARKLAHARGTSLNQLVRDYLEGLVRPRSVESYGTELRRLTAEGRGGSKGWRFNRDELHERR' A
#
# COMPACT_ATOMS: atom_id res chain seq x y z
N MET A 1 15.98 17.48 -7.33
CA MET A 1 15.69 18.53 -6.33
C MET A 1 15.90 17.94 -4.95
N ASN A 2 16.51 18.68 -4.03
CA ASN A 2 16.71 18.24 -2.64
C ASN A 2 15.71 18.95 -1.73
N ILE A 3 15.15 18.22 -0.77
CA ILE A 3 14.23 18.75 0.23
C ILE A 3 14.87 18.61 1.62
N THR A 4 14.66 19.60 2.48
CA THR A 4 15.05 19.53 3.89
C THR A 4 13.78 19.38 4.72
N LEU A 5 13.75 18.39 5.60
CA LEU A 5 12.60 18.06 6.44
C LEU A 5 13.02 18.13 7.91
N SER A 6 12.27 18.87 8.71
CA SER A 6 12.39 18.83 10.18
C SER A 6 11.49 17.73 10.72
N VAL A 7 12.08 16.72 11.35
CA VAL A 7 11.39 15.53 11.85
C VAL A 7 12.05 15.11 13.17
N ASP A 8 11.30 14.44 14.04
CA ASP A 8 11.84 13.86 15.27
C ASP A 8 12.94 12.82 14.98
N ASP A 9 14.06 12.91 15.69
CA ASP A 9 15.24 12.06 15.46
C ASP A 9 14.93 10.57 15.69
N ARG A 10 14.08 10.22 16.67
CA ARG A 10 13.72 8.83 16.95
C ARG A 10 12.92 8.25 15.78
N LEU A 11 12.05 9.05 15.18
CA LEU A 11 11.30 8.64 14.00
C LEU A 11 12.23 8.38 12.81
N VAL A 12 13.25 9.22 12.61
CA VAL A 12 14.26 9.04 11.55
C VAL A 12 15.01 7.72 11.73
N GLU A 13 15.42 7.40 12.95
CA GLU A 13 16.15 6.16 13.25
C GLU A 13 15.29 4.91 13.01
N GLU A 14 14.04 4.90 13.48
CA GLU A 14 13.14 3.77 13.23
C GLU A 14 12.82 3.60 11.74
N ALA A 15 12.63 4.71 11.02
CA ALA A 15 12.40 4.67 9.57
C ALA A 15 13.64 4.16 8.81
N ARG A 16 14.86 4.47 9.25
CA ARG A 16 16.10 3.91 8.69
C ARG A 16 16.20 2.41 8.92
N LYS A 17 15.93 1.93 10.14
CA LYS A 17 15.92 0.49 10.44
C LYS A 17 14.93 -0.25 9.55
N LEU A 18 13.72 0.31 9.40
CA LEU A 18 12.68 -0.24 8.53
C LEU A 18 13.14 -0.28 7.05
N ALA A 19 13.75 0.81 6.56
CA ALA A 19 14.27 0.88 5.20
C ALA A 19 15.35 -0.19 4.97
N HIS A 20 16.30 -0.33 5.90
CA HIS A 20 17.35 -1.35 5.82
C HIS A 20 16.78 -2.77 5.81
N ALA A 21 15.81 -3.06 6.66
CA ALA A 21 15.14 -4.37 6.68
C ALA A 21 14.44 -4.70 5.34
N ARG A 22 14.03 -3.68 4.59
CA ARG A 22 13.42 -3.80 3.24
C ARG A 22 14.43 -3.71 2.10
N GLY A 23 15.73 -3.61 2.38
CA GLY A 23 16.78 -3.45 1.37
C GLY A 23 16.74 -2.11 0.64
N THR A 24 16.19 -1.06 1.26
CA THR A 24 16.05 0.28 0.68
C THR A 24 16.62 1.37 1.60
N SER A 25 16.42 2.64 1.27
CA SER A 25 16.87 3.79 2.07
C SER A 25 15.69 4.67 2.51
N LEU A 26 15.88 5.46 3.58
CA LEU A 26 14.89 6.44 4.04
C LEU A 26 14.49 7.41 2.92
N ASN A 27 15.45 7.91 2.16
CA ASN A 27 15.18 8.81 1.04
C ASN A 27 14.35 8.14 -0.06
N GLN A 28 14.56 6.85 -0.29
CA GLN A 28 13.73 6.10 -1.24
C GLN A 28 12.30 5.94 -0.72
N LEU A 29 12.11 5.64 0.57
CA LEU A 29 10.77 5.59 1.18
C LEU A 29 10.02 6.92 1.05
N VAL A 30 10.71 8.04 1.30
CA VAL A 30 10.13 9.39 1.12
C VAL A 30 9.76 9.64 -0.34
N ARG A 31 10.63 9.25 -1.28
CA ARG A 31 10.35 9.38 -2.72
C ARG A 31 9.12 8.57 -3.12
N ASP A 32 9.09 7.29 -2.76
CA ASP A 32 7.98 6.38 -3.11
C ASP A 32 6.65 6.90 -2.55
N TYR A 33 6.65 7.44 -1.32
CA TYR A 33 5.48 8.03 -0.71
C TYR A 33 5.01 9.27 -1.47
N LEU A 34 5.92 10.20 -1.79
CA LEU A 34 5.58 11.41 -2.55
C LEU A 34 5.09 11.07 -3.96
N GLU A 35 5.73 10.12 -4.63
CA GLU A 35 5.29 9.61 -5.93
C GLU A 35 3.88 9.03 -5.83
N GLY A 36 3.60 8.20 -4.81
CA GLY A 36 2.26 7.65 -4.56
C GLY A 36 1.21 8.72 -4.27
N LEU A 37 1.57 9.79 -3.56
CA LEU A 37 0.67 10.91 -3.27
C LEU A 37 0.33 11.73 -4.51
N VAL A 38 1.31 11.99 -5.39
CA VAL A 38 1.11 12.86 -6.57
C VAL A 38 0.66 12.08 -7.79
N ARG A 39 0.79 10.75 -7.80
CA ARG A 39 0.34 9.93 -8.92
C ARG A 39 -1.15 10.20 -9.16
N PRO A 40 -1.53 10.77 -10.32
CA PRO A 40 -2.93 10.92 -10.65
C PRO A 40 -3.56 9.54 -10.57
N ARG A 41 -4.66 9.40 -9.82
CA ARG A 41 -5.48 8.19 -9.83
C ARG A 41 -6.16 8.09 -11.20
N SER A 42 -5.37 7.75 -12.23
CA SER A 42 -5.88 7.45 -13.56
C SER A 42 -6.63 6.12 -13.50
N VAL A 43 -7.58 5.92 -14.41
CA VAL A 43 -8.30 4.65 -14.56
C VAL A 43 -7.31 3.47 -14.69
N GLU A 44 -6.16 3.69 -15.33
CA GLU A 44 -5.08 2.71 -15.44
C GLU A 44 -4.38 2.39 -14.11
N SER A 45 -4.28 3.37 -13.20
CA SER A 45 -3.72 3.17 -11.85
C SER A 45 -4.57 2.21 -11.04
N TYR A 46 -5.90 2.33 -11.11
CA TYR A 46 -6.82 1.39 -10.46
C TYR A 46 -6.73 -0.01 -11.07
N GLY A 47 -6.68 -0.11 -12.40
CA GLY A 47 -6.55 -1.41 -13.07
C GLY A 47 -5.23 -2.11 -12.78
N THR A 48 -4.16 -1.36 -12.54
CA THR A 48 -2.85 -1.91 -12.17
C THR A 48 -2.86 -2.41 -10.73
N GLU A 49 -3.40 -1.62 -9.79
CA GLU A 49 -3.48 -2.03 -8.39
C GLU A 49 -4.45 -3.20 -8.18
N LEU A 50 -5.59 -3.21 -8.88
CA LEU A 50 -6.53 -4.33 -8.86
C LEU A 50 -5.87 -5.63 -9.35
N ARG A 51 -5.08 -5.57 -10.42
CA ARG A 51 -4.33 -6.73 -10.92
C ARG A 51 -3.29 -7.21 -9.91
N ARG A 52 -2.55 -6.29 -9.29
CA ARG A 52 -1.56 -6.62 -8.23
C ARG A 52 -2.23 -7.33 -7.05
N LEU A 53 -3.30 -6.74 -6.50
CA LEU A 53 -4.03 -7.30 -5.36
C LEU A 53 -4.70 -8.64 -5.70
N THR A 54 -5.20 -8.81 -6.93
CA THR A 54 -5.76 -10.09 -7.40
C THR A 54 -4.69 -11.17 -7.49
N ALA A 55 -3.49 -10.84 -7.99
CA ALA A 55 -2.38 -11.78 -8.10
C ALA A 55 -1.78 -12.17 -6.74
N GLU A 56 -1.74 -11.23 -5.78
CA GLU A 56 -1.28 -11.48 -4.41
C GLU A 56 -2.33 -12.20 -3.55
N GLY A 57 -3.61 -12.04 -3.90
CA GLY A 57 -4.72 -12.68 -3.20
C GLY A 57 -4.70 -14.20 -3.34
N ARG A 58 -4.85 -14.89 -2.22
CA ARG A 58 -5.07 -16.36 -2.19
C ARG A 58 -6.56 -16.72 -2.29
N GLY A 59 -7.36 -15.83 -2.89
CA GLY A 59 -8.81 -15.94 -2.93
C GLY A 59 -9.25 -17.18 -3.69
N GLY A 60 -10.02 -18.04 -3.03
CA GLY A 60 -10.64 -19.20 -3.64
C GLY A 60 -12.02 -19.39 -3.05
N SER A 61 -13.07 -19.06 -3.81
CA SER A 61 -14.45 -19.16 -3.32
C SER A 61 -14.87 -20.59 -2.99
N LYS A 62 -14.16 -21.61 -3.50
CA LYS A 62 -14.51 -23.04 -3.34
C LYS A 62 -15.99 -23.33 -3.67
N GLY A 63 -16.53 -22.61 -4.65
CA GLY A 63 -17.94 -22.72 -5.04
C GLY A 63 -18.92 -21.94 -4.16
N TRP A 64 -18.43 -21.17 -3.18
CA TRP A 64 -19.24 -20.23 -2.42
C TRP A 64 -19.95 -19.25 -3.38
N ARG A 65 -21.26 -19.16 -3.21
CA ARG A 65 -22.12 -18.26 -3.97
C ARG A 65 -22.61 -17.18 -3.03
N PHE A 66 -22.49 -15.94 -3.48
CA PHE A 66 -23.03 -14.80 -2.76
C PHE A 66 -24.54 -14.97 -2.58
N ASN A 67 -24.98 -14.94 -1.33
CA ASN A 67 -26.38 -14.85 -0.95
C ASN A 67 -26.59 -13.50 -0.25
N ARG A 68 -27.42 -12.63 -0.83
CA ARG A 68 -27.67 -11.29 -0.28
C ARG A 68 -28.35 -11.36 1.08
N ASP A 69 -29.22 -12.35 1.28
CA ASP A 69 -30.04 -12.44 2.49
C ASP A 69 -29.17 -12.80 3.71
N GLU A 70 -28.14 -13.63 3.52
CA GLU A 70 -27.12 -13.95 4.53
C GLU A 70 -26.32 -12.72 5.00
N LEU A 71 -26.13 -11.71 4.15
CA LEU A 71 -25.37 -10.50 4.49
C LEU A 71 -26.09 -9.62 5.54
N HIS A 72 -27.41 -9.73 5.61
CA HIS A 72 -28.26 -8.92 6.48
C HIS A 72 -28.74 -9.66 7.73
N GLU A 73 -28.44 -10.95 7.85
CA GLU A 73 -28.60 -11.69 9.10
C GLU A 73 -27.61 -11.15 10.14
N ARG A 74 -28.04 -10.14 10.89
CA ARG A 74 -27.35 -9.69 12.10
C ARG A 74 -27.45 -10.81 13.13
N ARG A 75 -26.31 -11.43 13.47
CA ARG A 75 -26.16 -12.23 14.70
C ARG A 75 -25.75 -11.33 15.86
#